data_AF-A0A2U1R0A0-F1
#
_entry.id   AF-A0A2U1R0A0-F1
#
_cell.length_a   1.000
_cell.length_b   1.000
_cell.length_c   1.000
_cell.angle_alpha   90.00
_cell.angle_beta   90.00
_cell.angle_gamma   90.00
#
_symmetry.space_group_name_H-M   'P 1'
#
loop_
_entity.id
_entity.type
_entity.pdbx_description
1 polymer ?
#
loop_
_entity_poly.entity_id
_entity_poly.type
_entity_poly.pdbx_seq_one_letter_code
_entity_poly.pdbx_strand_id
1 'polypeptide(L)'
;MLAIAQNKKADRNMEELQNRKKEELVQMAFNLIIEQQPNVTFDPRDFEITAWKNSRGVLVKFRRIIKFFPLKPLTDKPVDFDITVNLTQNNILPFDNLINTSFYIPTEADLVALAFIKEKFGLFSPSFENVIREGENDYFIDCENEFSFGKYSLNKKTGEHGPALQGSYIPVPFVLDEKDTADFLIEIKE
;
A
#
# COMPACT_ATOMS: atom_id res chain seq x y z
N MET A 1 -22.33 -8.00 -33.16
CA MET A 1 -21.28 -7.02 -33.54
C MET A 1 -20.71 -6.22 -32.36
N LEU A 2 -21.45 -5.96 -31.26
CA LEU A 2 -20.90 -5.27 -30.08
C LEU A 2 -19.77 -6.03 -29.35
N ALA A 3 -19.88 -7.35 -29.18
CA ALA A 3 -18.89 -8.14 -28.45
C ALA A 3 -17.50 -8.16 -29.12
N ILE A 4 -17.44 -8.10 -30.45
CA ILE A 4 -16.18 -8.12 -31.22
C ILE A 4 -15.46 -6.75 -31.12
N ALA A 5 -16.22 -5.65 -31.06
CA ALA A 5 -15.67 -4.31 -30.91
C ALA A 5 -15.17 -4.03 -29.48
N GLN A 6 -15.84 -4.58 -28.46
CA GLN A 6 -15.39 -4.51 -27.06
C GLN A 6 -14.09 -5.30 -26.84
N ASN A 7 -13.99 -6.53 -27.39
CA ASN A 7 -12.76 -7.33 -27.30
C ASN A 7 -11.57 -6.66 -28.01
N LYS A 8 -11.74 -6.13 -29.23
CA LYS A 8 -10.66 -5.41 -29.93
C LYS A 8 -10.17 -4.15 -29.20
N LYS A 9 -11.05 -3.47 -28.45
CA LYS A 9 -10.70 -2.28 -27.66
C LYS A 9 -9.96 -2.68 -26.36
N ALA A 10 -10.37 -3.76 -25.72
CA ALA A 10 -9.68 -4.32 -24.55
C ALA A 10 -8.28 -4.85 -24.91
N ASP A 11 -8.15 -5.56 -26.04
CA ASP A 11 -6.88 -6.13 -26.51
C ASP A 11 -5.86 -5.05 -26.91
N ARG A 12 -6.28 -3.98 -27.62
CA ARG A 12 -5.41 -2.83 -27.94
C ARG A 12 -4.97 -2.06 -26.69
N ASN A 13 -5.87 -1.89 -25.73
CA ASN A 13 -5.56 -1.21 -24.48
C ASN A 13 -4.54 -2.02 -23.65
N MET A 14 -4.63 -3.36 -23.68
CA MET A 14 -3.65 -4.22 -23.02
C MET A 14 -2.26 -4.10 -23.66
N GLU A 15 -2.14 -4.20 -24.98
CA GLU A 15 -0.85 -4.10 -25.66
C GLU A 15 -0.19 -2.73 -25.43
N GLU A 16 -0.98 -1.65 -25.42
CA GLU A 16 -0.50 -0.32 -25.05
C GLU A 16 0.00 -0.28 -23.60
N LEU A 17 -0.77 -0.77 -22.63
CA LEU A 17 -0.38 -0.79 -21.21
C LEU A 17 0.88 -1.63 -20.96
N GLN A 18 1.04 -2.76 -21.64
CA GLN A 18 2.19 -3.66 -21.48
C GLN A 18 3.51 -3.04 -21.91
N ASN A 19 3.45 -2.10 -22.87
CA ASN A 19 4.62 -1.41 -23.43
C ASN A 19 5.00 -0.13 -22.68
N ARG A 20 4.19 0.30 -21.70
CA ARG A 20 4.48 1.50 -20.89
C ARG A 20 5.51 1.23 -19.80
N LYS A 21 6.25 2.28 -19.47
CA LYS A 21 7.19 2.32 -18.34
C LYS A 21 6.44 2.45 -17.01
N LYS A 22 7.12 2.14 -15.91
CA LYS A 22 6.52 2.23 -14.57
C LYS A 22 5.94 3.60 -14.29
N GLU A 23 6.67 4.67 -14.58
CA GLU A 23 6.25 6.05 -14.26
C GLU A 23 4.96 6.44 -15.00
N GLU A 24 4.83 6.04 -16.27
CA GLU A 24 3.63 6.31 -17.05
C GLU A 24 2.41 5.58 -16.47
N LEU A 25 2.58 4.31 -16.08
CA LEU A 25 1.52 3.52 -15.47
C LEU A 25 1.12 4.12 -14.10
N VAL A 26 2.09 4.54 -13.31
CA VAL A 26 1.82 5.23 -12.03
C VAL A 26 1.05 6.52 -12.25
N GLN A 27 1.44 7.33 -13.23
CA GLN A 27 0.74 8.57 -13.55
C GLN A 27 -0.70 8.31 -14.02
N MET A 28 -0.90 7.28 -14.86
CA MET A 28 -2.24 6.86 -15.29
C MET A 28 -3.09 6.42 -14.10
N ALA A 29 -2.53 5.63 -13.19
CA ALA A 29 -3.23 5.18 -11.99
C ALA A 29 -3.60 6.35 -11.07
N PHE A 30 -2.68 7.30 -10.88
CA PHE A 30 -2.94 8.51 -10.11
C PHE A 30 -4.06 9.36 -10.70
N ASN A 31 -4.04 9.57 -12.03
CA ASN A 31 -5.09 10.30 -12.73
C ASN A 31 -6.45 9.60 -12.58
N LEU A 32 -6.48 8.28 -12.67
CA LEU A 32 -7.71 7.50 -12.49
C LEU A 32 -8.29 7.65 -11.09
N ILE A 33 -7.44 7.66 -10.05
CA ILE A 33 -7.88 7.88 -8.66
C ILE A 33 -8.50 9.27 -8.52
N ILE A 34 -7.85 10.32 -9.02
CA ILE A 34 -8.38 11.69 -8.94
C ILE A 34 -9.72 11.82 -9.69
N GLU A 35 -9.81 11.21 -10.87
CA GLU A 35 -11.02 11.29 -11.71
C GLU A 35 -12.21 10.58 -11.07
N GLN A 36 -12.00 9.36 -10.55
CA GLN A 36 -13.08 8.53 -10.03
C GLN A 36 -13.37 8.77 -8.54
N GLN A 37 -12.36 9.19 -7.77
CA GLN A 37 -12.44 9.35 -6.32
C GLN A 37 -12.02 10.78 -5.91
N PRO A 38 -12.74 11.83 -6.37
CA PRO A 38 -12.34 13.22 -6.17
C PRO A 38 -12.31 13.68 -4.70
N ASN A 39 -12.92 12.91 -3.79
CA ASN A 39 -12.92 13.19 -2.36
C ASN A 39 -11.75 12.52 -1.62
N VAL A 40 -10.95 11.70 -2.31
CA VAL A 40 -9.78 11.03 -1.75
C VAL A 40 -8.56 11.89 -2.02
N THR A 41 -8.11 12.61 -1.00
CA THR A 41 -6.84 13.34 -1.03
C THR A 41 -5.76 12.48 -0.39
N PHE A 42 -4.69 12.20 -1.12
CA PHE A 42 -3.53 11.51 -0.57
C PHE A 42 -2.23 12.09 -1.12
N ASP A 43 -1.15 12.03 -0.32
CA ASP A 43 0.18 12.41 -0.73
C ASP A 43 0.92 11.16 -1.25
N PRO A 44 1.36 11.11 -2.52
CA PRO A 44 2.11 9.97 -3.05
C PRO A 44 3.37 9.62 -2.23
N ARG A 45 3.96 10.58 -1.50
CA ARG A 45 5.15 10.37 -0.67
C ARG A 45 4.87 9.52 0.57
N ASP A 46 3.61 9.33 0.94
CA ASP A 46 3.22 8.45 2.03
C ASP A 46 3.11 6.96 1.61
N PHE A 47 3.36 6.66 0.33
CA PHE A 47 3.18 5.34 -0.24
C PHE A 47 4.46 4.82 -0.90
N GLU A 48 4.68 3.52 -0.78
CA GLU A 48 5.51 2.78 -1.71
C GLU A 48 4.67 2.43 -2.94
N ILE A 49 5.14 2.84 -4.12
CA ILE A 49 4.40 2.66 -5.37
C ILE A 49 5.11 1.62 -6.25
N THR A 50 4.39 0.55 -6.58
CA THR A 50 4.87 -0.53 -7.44
C THR A 50 3.90 -0.77 -8.59
N ALA A 51 4.42 -1.14 -9.75
CA ALA A 51 3.63 -1.52 -10.91
C ALA A 51 3.91 -2.98 -11.25
N TRP A 52 2.87 -3.72 -11.59
CA TRP A 52 2.91 -5.16 -11.82
C TRP A 52 2.17 -5.50 -13.09
N LYS A 53 2.69 -6.42 -13.90
CA LYS A 53 2.03 -6.88 -15.12
C LYS A 53 2.17 -8.38 -15.35
N ASN A 54 1.19 -8.95 -16.02
CA ASN A 54 1.22 -10.30 -16.61
C ASN A 54 0.41 -10.30 -17.91
N SER A 55 0.19 -11.46 -18.53
CA SER A 55 -0.59 -11.53 -19.78
C SER A 55 -2.05 -11.06 -19.63
N ARG A 56 -2.57 -10.99 -18.40
CA ARG A 56 -3.99 -10.70 -18.10
C ARG A 56 -4.24 -9.27 -17.64
N GLY A 57 -3.22 -8.52 -17.23
CA GLY A 57 -3.44 -7.16 -16.77
C GLY A 57 -2.24 -6.43 -16.21
N VAL A 58 -2.49 -5.16 -15.90
CA VAL A 58 -1.55 -4.24 -15.29
C VAL A 58 -2.15 -3.64 -14.02
N LEU A 59 -1.44 -3.79 -12.91
CA LEU A 59 -1.81 -3.27 -11.60
C LEU A 59 -0.79 -2.24 -11.13
N VAL A 60 -1.26 -1.16 -10.52
CA VAL A 60 -0.43 -0.23 -9.76
C VAL A 60 -0.87 -0.28 -8.31
N LYS A 61 0.07 -0.55 -7.41
CA LYS A 61 -0.18 -0.64 -5.97
C LYS A 61 0.47 0.54 -5.28
N PHE A 62 -0.31 1.25 -4.47
CA PHE A 62 0.12 2.29 -3.55
C PHE A 62 -0.01 1.70 -2.15
N ARG A 63 1.09 1.19 -1.60
CA ARG A 63 1.12 0.62 -0.25
C ARG A 63 1.54 1.69 0.75
N ARG A 64 0.73 1.97 1.76
CA ARG A 64 1.04 3.00 2.76
C ARG A 64 2.30 2.62 3.53
N ILE A 65 3.26 3.54 3.64
CA ILE A 65 4.53 3.29 4.35
C ILE A 65 4.27 3.12 5.84
N ILE A 66 3.34 3.89 6.41
CA ILE A 66 2.96 3.85 7.83
C ILE A 66 1.45 3.69 7.95
N LYS A 67 1.01 2.61 8.59
CA LYS A 67 -0.40 2.37 8.97
C LYS A 67 -0.62 2.83 10.40
N PHE A 68 -1.24 3.99 10.58
CA PHE A 68 -1.48 4.57 11.90
C PHE A 68 -2.91 4.25 12.38
N PHE A 69 -2.99 3.69 13.58
CA PHE A 69 -4.24 3.37 14.27
C PHE A 69 -4.37 4.27 15.50
N PRO A 70 -5.23 5.31 15.46
CA PRO A 70 -5.45 6.18 16.61
C PRO A 70 -6.11 5.42 17.77
N LEU A 71 -5.95 5.94 18.99
CA LEU A 71 -6.45 5.28 20.21
C LEU A 71 -7.97 5.09 20.17
N LYS A 72 -8.68 6.05 19.57
CA LYS A 72 -10.11 5.94 19.29
C LYS A 72 -10.28 5.66 17.80
N PRO A 73 -10.90 4.53 17.42
CA PRO A 73 -11.13 4.21 16.03
C PRO A 73 -12.02 5.28 15.39
N LEU A 74 -11.65 5.71 14.18
CA LEU A 74 -12.40 6.70 13.40
C LEU A 74 -13.74 6.13 12.91
N THR A 75 -13.85 4.80 12.81
CA THR A 75 -15.01 4.10 12.29
C THR A 75 -15.08 2.68 12.86
N ASP A 76 -16.30 2.13 12.94
CA ASP A 76 -16.54 0.73 13.30
C ASP A 76 -16.28 -0.23 12.12
N LYS A 77 -16.02 0.30 10.92
CA LYS A 77 -15.71 -0.49 9.73
C LYS A 77 -14.23 -0.89 9.69
N PRO A 78 -13.87 -2.01 9.03
CA PRO A 78 -12.49 -2.28 8.68
C PRO A 78 -11.90 -1.11 7.87
N VAL A 79 -10.65 -0.76 8.18
CA VAL A 79 -9.96 0.36 7.54
C VAL A 79 -8.87 -0.17 6.60
N ASP A 80 -8.93 0.24 5.34
CA ASP A 80 -7.90 0.01 4.34
C ASP A 80 -6.95 1.20 4.27
N PHE A 81 -5.66 0.91 4.13
CA PHE A 81 -4.60 1.91 4.03
C PHE A 81 -3.99 1.97 2.63
N ASP A 82 -4.14 0.90 1.87
CA ASP A 82 -3.47 0.70 0.58
C ASP A 82 -4.47 0.93 -0.55
N ILE A 83 -3.97 1.42 -1.70
CA ILE A 83 -4.77 1.57 -2.92
C ILE A 83 -4.20 0.62 -3.98
N THR A 84 -5.06 -0.15 -4.64
CA THR A 84 -4.67 -0.93 -5.82
C THR A 84 -5.51 -0.51 -7.01
N VAL A 85 -4.84 -0.02 -8.05
CA VAL A 85 -5.47 0.37 -9.32
C VAL A 85 -5.25 -0.72 -10.34
N ASN A 86 -6.33 -1.26 -10.88
CA ASN A 86 -6.31 -2.13 -12.05
C ASN A 86 -6.52 -1.28 -13.30
N LEU A 87 -5.44 -1.01 -14.04
CA LEU A 87 -5.47 -0.19 -15.25
C LEU A 87 -6.14 -0.89 -16.44
N THR A 88 -6.26 -2.22 -16.41
CA THR A 88 -6.96 -2.98 -17.44
C THR A 88 -8.47 -2.84 -17.30
N GLN A 89 -8.97 -2.88 -16.05
CA GLN A 89 -10.39 -2.85 -15.75
C GLN A 89 -10.89 -1.47 -15.30
N ASN A 90 -10.00 -0.50 -15.16
CA ASN A 90 -10.25 0.83 -14.59
C ASN A 90 -10.95 0.76 -13.21
N ASN A 91 -10.52 -0.19 -12.39
CA ASN A 91 -11.05 -0.42 -11.04
C ASN A 91 -10.02 0.03 -9.99
N ILE A 92 -10.49 0.57 -8.87
CA ILE A 92 -9.68 1.06 -7.78
C ILE A 92 -10.16 0.43 -6.47
N LEU A 93 -9.34 -0.45 -5.90
CA LEU A 93 -9.53 -0.94 -4.54
C LEU A 93 -8.88 0.04 -3.55
N PRO A 94 -9.52 0.32 -2.40
CA PRO A 94 -10.72 -0.35 -1.87
C PRO A 94 -12.07 0.23 -2.34
N PHE A 95 -12.08 1.34 -3.09
CA PHE A 95 -13.31 2.11 -3.37
C PHE A 95 -14.36 1.36 -4.21
N ASP A 96 -13.91 0.49 -5.11
CA ASP A 96 -14.79 -0.33 -5.96
C ASP A 96 -15.03 -1.74 -5.37
N ASN A 97 -14.67 -1.96 -4.10
CA ASN A 97 -14.85 -3.25 -3.45
C ASN A 97 -16.33 -3.47 -3.07
N LEU A 98 -16.79 -4.73 -3.12
CA LEU A 98 -18.10 -5.13 -2.61
C LEU A 98 -18.13 -5.16 -1.06
N ILE A 99 -16.96 -5.30 -0.44
CA ILE A 99 -16.81 -5.25 1.01
C ILE A 99 -16.75 -3.79 1.44
N ASN A 100 -17.63 -3.42 2.36
CA ASN A 100 -17.75 -2.05 2.87
C ASN A 100 -16.61 -1.73 3.86
N THR A 101 -15.43 -1.41 3.31
CA THR A 101 -14.29 -0.90 4.08
C THR A 101 -14.23 0.63 3.97
N SER A 102 -13.61 1.26 4.97
CA SER A 102 -13.30 2.69 4.96
C SER A 102 -11.85 2.87 4.54
N PHE A 103 -11.56 3.85 3.71
CA PHE A 103 -10.17 4.21 3.41
C PHE A 103 -9.63 5.17 4.49
N TYR A 104 -8.42 4.91 4.98
CA TYR A 104 -7.78 5.75 5.98
C TYR A 104 -7.38 7.11 5.39
N ILE A 105 -7.97 8.18 5.95
CA ILE A 105 -7.56 9.55 5.69
C ILE A 105 -7.05 10.13 7.01
N PRO A 106 -5.76 10.50 7.11
CA PRO A 106 -5.21 11.06 8.34
C PRO A 106 -5.95 12.33 8.77
N THR A 107 -6.32 12.43 10.04
CA THR A 107 -6.79 13.66 10.66
C THR A 107 -5.62 14.59 10.98
N GLU A 108 -5.90 15.85 11.30
CA GLU A 108 -4.86 16.79 11.78
C GLU A 108 -4.13 16.26 13.02
N ALA A 109 -4.86 15.62 13.95
CA ALA A 109 -4.27 15.00 15.13
C ALA A 109 -3.32 13.86 14.77
N ASP A 110 -3.69 13.02 13.79
CA ASP A 110 -2.85 11.92 13.31
C ASP A 110 -1.57 12.46 12.67
N LEU A 111 -1.68 13.54 11.89
CA LEU A 111 -0.53 14.18 11.26
C LEU A 111 0.44 14.76 12.30
N VAL A 112 -0.06 15.39 13.36
CA VAL A 112 0.77 15.87 14.48
C VAL A 112 1.45 14.70 15.20
N ALA A 113 0.71 13.62 15.49
CA ALA A 113 1.25 12.43 16.13
C ALA A 113 2.35 11.78 15.26
N LEU A 114 2.09 11.60 13.97
CA LEU A 114 3.05 11.04 13.02
C LEU A 114 4.30 11.90 12.87
N ALA A 115 4.16 13.23 12.86
CA ALA A 115 5.30 14.14 12.84
C ALA A 115 6.17 13.97 14.10
N PHE A 116 5.54 13.93 15.28
CA PHE A 116 6.24 13.69 16.55
C PHE A 116 6.95 12.33 16.56
N ILE A 117 6.29 11.27 16.09
CA ILE A 117 6.89 9.93 16.04
C ILE A 117 8.08 9.92 15.08
N LYS A 118 7.95 10.50 13.87
CA LYS A 118 9.07 10.59 12.91
C LYS A 118 10.25 11.38 13.49
N GLU A 119 9.99 12.41 14.27
CA GLU A 119 11.04 13.21 14.93
C GLU A 119 11.76 12.41 16.03
N LYS A 120 11.02 11.70 16.89
CA LYS A 120 11.59 11.03 18.08
C LYS A 120 12.06 9.60 17.85
N PHE A 121 11.38 8.87 16.98
CA PHE A 121 11.69 7.47 16.65
C PHE A 121 12.62 7.37 15.43
N GLY A 122 12.40 8.22 14.43
CA GLY A 122 13.16 8.25 13.19
C GLY A 122 12.31 7.94 11.95
N LEU A 123 13.00 7.70 10.83
CA LEU A 123 12.37 7.42 9.54
C LEU A 123 11.98 5.94 9.42
N PHE A 124 10.85 5.70 8.78
CA PHE A 124 10.34 4.36 8.50
C PHE A 124 10.76 3.91 7.10
N SER A 125 11.28 2.69 7.00
CA SER A 125 11.68 2.13 5.71
C SER A 125 10.46 1.60 4.96
N PRO A 126 10.33 1.87 3.64
CA PRO A 126 9.32 1.23 2.82
C PRO A 126 9.57 -0.28 2.68
N SER A 127 10.77 -0.81 2.91
CA SER A 127 10.99 -2.27 2.86
C SER A 127 10.38 -3.03 4.06
N PHE A 128 9.66 -2.33 4.94
CA PHE A 128 8.92 -2.90 6.06
C PHE A 128 7.44 -2.52 5.95
N GLU A 129 6.58 -3.39 6.47
CA GLU A 129 5.26 -3.01 6.95
C GLU A 129 5.42 -2.34 8.31
N ASN A 130 5.10 -1.04 8.36
CA ASN A 130 5.21 -0.25 9.58
C ASN A 130 3.80 0.06 10.10
N VAL A 131 3.47 -0.50 11.26
CA VAL A 131 2.18 -0.31 11.94
C VAL A 131 2.42 0.45 13.22
N ILE A 132 1.66 1.52 13.43
CA ILE A 132 1.70 2.31 14.65
C ILE A 132 0.32 2.28 15.29
N ARG A 133 0.26 1.89 16.57
CA ARG A 133 -0.96 1.90 17.37
C ARG A 133 -0.79 2.90 18.50
N GLU A 134 -1.69 3.87 18.56
CA GLU A 134 -1.70 4.84 19.64
C GLU A 134 -2.31 4.24 20.90
N GLY A 135 -1.55 4.25 21.99
CA GLY A 135 -2.02 3.96 23.34
C GLY A 135 -2.32 5.23 24.14
N GLU A 136 -2.71 5.05 25.40
CA GLU A 136 -2.97 6.17 26.32
C GLU A 136 -1.70 7.00 26.58
N ASN A 137 -0.59 6.33 26.89
CA ASN A 137 0.68 6.97 27.28
C ASN A 137 1.80 6.83 26.24
N ASP A 138 1.71 5.82 25.37
CA ASP A 138 2.78 5.43 24.45
C ASP A 138 2.22 5.17 23.05
N TYR A 139 3.05 5.35 22.03
CA TYR A 139 2.84 4.80 20.70
C TYR A 139 3.52 3.43 20.63
N PHE A 140 2.81 2.41 20.17
CA PHE A 140 3.36 1.08 19.90
C PHE A 140 3.68 0.97 18.42
N ILE A 141 4.92 0.61 18.10
CA ILE A 141 5.44 0.62 16.73
C ILE A 141 5.89 -0.80 16.40
N ASP A 142 5.25 -1.40 15.42
CA ASP A 142 5.61 -2.70 14.85
C ASP A 142 6.18 -2.47 13.45
N CYS A 143 7.39 -2.95 13.19
CA CYS A 143 8.02 -2.94 11.88
C CYS A 143 8.35 -4.38 11.49
N GLU A 144 7.81 -4.88 10.38
CA GLU A 144 8.03 -6.27 9.96
C GLU A 144 8.24 -6.39 8.45
N ASN A 145 9.06 -7.34 8.04
CA ASN A 145 9.12 -7.82 6.66
C ASN A 145 9.34 -9.34 6.66
N GLU A 146 9.56 -9.91 5.47
CA GLU A 146 9.75 -11.36 5.31
C GLU A 146 11.00 -11.92 6.03
N PHE A 147 11.95 -11.08 6.43
CA PHE A 147 13.24 -11.48 7.02
C PHE A 147 13.40 -11.08 8.49
N SER A 148 12.72 -10.05 8.95
CA SER A 148 12.92 -9.52 10.30
C SER A 148 11.72 -8.76 10.85
N PHE A 149 11.70 -8.61 12.17
CA PHE A 149 10.71 -7.84 12.87
C PHE A 149 11.33 -6.99 13.99
N GLY A 150 10.65 -5.92 14.34
CA GLY A 150 10.95 -5.06 15.48
C GLY A 150 9.66 -4.52 16.10
N LYS A 151 9.58 -4.54 17.43
CA LYS A 151 8.48 -3.98 18.22
C LYS A 151 9.06 -2.99 19.22
N TYR A 152 8.47 -1.80 19.26
CA TYR A 152 8.96 -0.69 20.06
C TYR A 152 7.79 0.03 20.74
N SER A 153 8.11 0.79 21.79
CA SER A 153 7.20 1.76 22.36
C SER A 153 7.87 3.13 22.47
N LEU A 154 7.11 4.19 22.24
CA LEU A 154 7.57 5.57 22.32
C LEU A 154 6.64 6.37 23.24
N ASN A 155 7.17 6.97 24.29
CA ASN A 155 6.35 7.77 25.20
C ASN A 155 5.80 9.03 24.51
N LYS A 156 4.48 9.25 24.59
CA LYS A 156 3.80 10.36 23.91
C LYS A 156 4.17 11.73 24.45
N LYS A 157 4.64 11.81 25.71
CA LYS A 157 5.01 13.07 26.36
C LYS A 157 6.49 13.35 26.26
N THR A 158 7.33 12.38 26.58
CA THR A 158 8.79 12.58 26.67
C THR A 158 9.52 12.23 25.38
N GLY A 159 8.93 11.39 24.52
CA GLY A 159 9.63 10.83 23.37
C GLY A 159 10.69 9.79 23.74
N GLU A 160 10.72 9.33 25.00
CA GLU A 160 11.63 8.29 25.44
C GLU A 160 11.21 6.93 24.87
N HIS A 161 12.21 6.15 24.47
CA HIS A 161 12.02 4.82 23.91
C HIS A 161 11.89 3.82 25.06
N GLY A 162 10.85 2.99 25.00
CA GLY A 162 10.74 1.84 25.89
C GLY A 162 11.57 0.65 25.43
N PRO A 163 11.44 -0.50 26.10
CA PRO A 163 12.11 -1.73 25.70
C PRO A 163 11.75 -2.12 24.26
N ALA A 164 12.75 -2.50 23.48
CA ALA A 164 12.59 -2.99 22.12
C ALA A 164 12.68 -4.52 22.07
N LEU A 165 11.85 -5.15 21.23
CA LEU A 165 11.97 -6.55 20.86
C LEU A 165 12.26 -6.64 19.37
N GLN A 166 13.38 -7.25 18.99
CA GLN A 166 13.78 -7.40 17.60
C GLN A 166 14.23 -8.83 17.32
N GLY A 167 14.07 -9.26 16.07
CA GLY A 167 14.52 -10.57 15.64
C GLY A 167 14.54 -10.73 14.14
N SER A 168 15.09 -11.87 13.70
CA SER A 168 15.10 -12.28 12.30
C SER A 168 14.41 -13.62 12.15
N TYR A 169 13.72 -13.79 11.04
CA TYR A 169 13.16 -15.06 10.63
C TYR A 169 14.26 -15.90 9.97
N ILE A 170 14.17 -17.22 10.17
CA ILE A 170 15.01 -18.15 9.41
C ILE A 170 14.41 -18.20 8.00
N PRO A 171 15.17 -17.88 6.95
CA PRO A 171 14.66 -17.94 5.59
C PRO A 171 14.24 -19.38 5.28
N VAL A 172 12.96 -19.56 4.95
CA VAL A 172 12.48 -20.84 4.44
C VAL A 172 12.93 -20.92 2.98
N PRO A 173 13.72 -21.94 2.58
CA PRO A 173 14.13 -22.07 1.18
C PRO A 173 12.88 -22.23 0.31
N PHE A 174 12.67 -21.26 -0.58
CA PHE A 174 11.61 -21.32 -1.56
C PHE A 174 12.06 -22.21 -2.71
N VAL A 175 11.45 -23.39 -2.83
CA VAL A 175 11.66 -24.28 -3.98
C VAL A 175 10.58 -23.94 -5.00
N LEU A 176 10.97 -23.20 -6.04
CA LEU A 176 10.16 -23.10 -7.26
C LEU A 176 10.22 -24.45 -7.96
N ASP A 177 9.08 -25.15 -8.06
CA ASP A 177 8.98 -26.31 -8.93
C ASP A 177 9.08 -25.82 -10.38
N GLU A 178 10.09 -26.26 -11.13
CA GLU A 178 10.39 -25.83 -12.51
C GLU A 178 9.23 -26.11 -13.50
N LYS A 179 8.17 -26.79 -13.05
CA LYS A 179 6.97 -27.12 -13.82
C LYS A 179 5.86 -26.07 -13.79
N ASP A 180 5.98 -25.00 -13.00
CA ASP A 180 4.96 -23.95 -12.98
C ASP A 180 5.19 -22.93 -14.11
N THR A 181 4.60 -23.19 -15.28
CA THR A 181 4.49 -22.23 -16.40
C THR A 181 3.40 -21.18 -16.14
N ALA A 182 3.16 -20.82 -14.88
CA ALA A 182 2.07 -19.94 -14.50
C ALA A 182 2.41 -18.48 -14.84
N ASP A 183 1.43 -17.78 -15.43
CA ASP A 183 1.51 -16.36 -15.82
C ASP A 183 1.36 -15.46 -14.58
N PHE A 184 2.40 -15.45 -13.75
CA PHE A 184 2.46 -14.65 -12.52
C PHE A 184 2.55 -13.15 -12.83
N LEU A 185 2.03 -12.33 -11.92
CA LEU A 185 2.29 -10.89 -11.92
C LEU A 185 3.77 -10.63 -11.59
N ILE A 186 4.45 -9.92 -12.48
CA ILE A 186 5.86 -9.54 -12.33
C ILE A 186 5.94 -8.05 -12.10
N GLU A 187 6.71 -7.62 -11.10
CA GLU A 187 6.95 -6.22 -10.82
C GLU A 187 7.79 -5.58 -11.94
N ILE A 188 7.37 -4.41 -12.40
CA ILE A 188 8.13 -3.56 -13.31
C ILE A 188 9.13 -2.76 -12.48
N LYS A 189 10.43 -3.01 -12.69
CA LYS A 189 11.50 -2.36 -11.93
C LYS A 189 11.82 -0.94 -12.42
N GLU A 190 11.66 -0.69 -13.73
CA GLU A 190 11.90 0.58 -14.45
C GLU A 190 10.75 0.85 -15.44
#